data_AF-A0A9E3S109-F1
#
_entry.id   AF-A0A9E3S109-F1
#
_cell.length_a   1.000
_cell.length_b   1.000
_cell.length_c   1.000
_cell.angle_alpha   90.00
_cell.angle_beta   90.00
_cell.angle_gamma   90.00
#
_symmetry.space_group_name_H-M   'P 1'
#
loop_
_entity.id
_entity.type
_entity.pdbx_description
1 polymer ?
#
loop_
_entity_poly.entity_id
_entity_poly.type
_entity_poly.pdbx_seq_one_letter_code
_entity_poly.pdbx_strand_id
1 'polypeptide(L)'
;MTISTRDLKRLPDIDRLRRAMQSMAVLDAILSPEWQYRYYSFDSKWGEGEQMGSMRNGSGDEVFAVFSKHGCFITGFDHESTMSPRVNDFNSVWPGVLDSVPPEFESGLSEPAFSMQDTTFCVWRRPGDKAWQRGSIEFPDGHDPDGSEQLLAGFDGKPLTYRDWAEEYFETPVALAAVAQVFKHNPLTDELVKALNADVSLHDIEAELVEIGYP
;
A
#
# COMPACT_ATOMS: atom_id res chain seq x y z
N MET A 1 14.16 -12.19 5.40
CA MET A 1 13.04 -11.82 6.28
C MET A 1 12.21 -10.80 5.56
N THR A 2 11.00 -11.20 5.20
CA THR A 2 9.98 -10.41 4.50
C THR A 2 9.19 -9.59 5.53
N ILE A 3 8.47 -8.55 5.12
CA ILE A 3 7.58 -7.80 6.02
C ILE A 3 6.33 -8.64 6.23
N SER A 4 5.88 -8.84 7.47
CA SER A 4 4.56 -9.42 7.76
C SER A 4 4.06 -8.95 9.13
N THR A 5 2.80 -9.20 9.46
CA THR A 5 2.26 -8.88 10.80
C THR A 5 2.96 -9.65 11.93
N ARG A 6 3.65 -10.75 11.60
CA ARG A 6 4.51 -11.49 12.53
C ARG A 6 5.88 -10.81 12.73
N ASP A 7 6.38 -10.05 11.76
CA ASP A 7 7.59 -9.21 11.89
C ASP A 7 7.52 -7.91 11.06
N LEU A 8 7.15 -6.81 11.72
CA LEU A 8 6.97 -5.49 11.09
C LEU A 8 8.24 -4.63 11.07
N LYS A 9 9.40 -5.14 11.50
CA LYS A 9 10.62 -4.32 11.64
C LYS A 9 11.14 -3.71 10.35
N ARG A 10 10.78 -4.31 9.21
CA ARG A 10 11.19 -3.87 7.87
C ARG A 10 10.20 -2.90 7.22
N LEU A 11 8.99 -2.76 7.76
CA LEU A 11 8.03 -1.78 7.28
C LEU A 11 8.56 -0.37 7.61
N PRO A 12 8.72 0.53 6.62
CA PRO A 12 9.25 1.87 6.84
C PRO A 12 8.43 2.66 7.85
N ASP A 13 9.00 3.72 8.43
CA ASP A 13 8.20 4.67 9.19
C ASP A 13 7.13 5.37 8.33
N ILE A 14 6.22 6.08 9.00
CA ILE A 14 5.03 6.69 8.39
C ILE A 14 5.39 7.55 7.18
N ASP A 15 6.36 8.45 7.31
CA ASP A 15 6.75 9.38 6.24
C ASP A 15 7.44 8.66 5.08
N ARG A 16 8.30 7.68 5.38
CA ARG A 16 8.96 6.88 4.34
C ARG A 16 7.97 5.98 3.60
N LEU A 17 7.00 5.39 4.30
CA LEU A 17 5.94 4.59 3.69
C LEU A 17 5.06 5.46 2.80
N ARG A 18 4.60 6.62 3.31
CA ARG A 18 3.81 7.58 2.53
C ARG A 18 4.49 7.96 1.23
N ARG A 19 5.76 8.40 1.30
CA ARG A 19 6.53 8.76 0.11
C ARG A 19 6.72 7.58 -0.84
N ALA A 20 6.94 6.37 -0.32
CA ALA A 20 7.03 5.18 -1.15
C ALA A 20 5.72 4.91 -1.89
N MET A 21 4.57 4.97 -1.21
CA MET A 21 3.25 4.77 -1.84
C MET A 21 2.93 5.83 -2.89
N GLN A 22 3.27 7.10 -2.64
CA GLN A 22 3.17 8.15 -3.66
C GLN A 22 4.06 7.84 -4.87
N SER A 23 5.32 7.44 -4.66
CA SER A 23 6.23 7.05 -5.74
C SER A 23 5.72 5.84 -6.54
N MET A 24 5.14 4.83 -5.88
CA MET A 24 4.56 3.66 -6.57
C MET A 24 3.32 4.06 -7.39
N ALA A 25 2.44 4.90 -6.85
CA ALA A 25 1.27 5.41 -7.58
C ALA A 25 1.68 6.24 -8.81
N VAL A 26 2.75 7.04 -8.73
CA VAL A 26 3.29 7.77 -9.89
C VAL A 26 3.85 6.82 -10.94
N LEU A 27 4.58 5.79 -10.52
CA LEU A 27 5.15 4.81 -11.45
C LEU A 27 4.04 4.03 -12.15
N ASP A 28 2.98 3.65 -11.44
CA ASP A 28 1.79 3.01 -12.02
C ASP A 28 1.03 3.95 -12.97
N ALA A 29 0.92 5.24 -12.65
CA ALA A 29 0.32 6.21 -13.57
C ALA A 29 1.10 6.34 -14.90
N ILE A 30 2.42 6.13 -14.87
CA ILE A 30 3.28 6.16 -16.06
C ILE A 30 3.24 4.82 -16.81
N LEU A 31 3.35 3.71 -16.10
CA LEU A 31 3.45 2.35 -16.68
C LEU A 31 2.08 1.79 -17.10
N SER A 32 1.00 2.25 -16.45
CA SER A 32 -0.39 1.86 -16.68
C SER A 32 -1.28 3.10 -16.75
N PRO A 33 -1.33 3.80 -17.90
CA PRO A 33 -2.07 5.04 -18.05
C PRO A 33 -3.56 4.88 -17.74
N GLU A 34 -4.17 3.75 -18.12
CA GLU A 34 -5.57 3.45 -17.80
C GLU A 34 -5.76 3.15 -16.30
N TRP A 35 -6.44 4.07 -15.62
CA TRP A 35 -6.66 4.04 -14.17
C TRP A 35 -7.15 2.69 -13.62
N GLN A 36 -8.06 2.02 -14.32
CA GLN A 36 -8.68 0.76 -13.88
C GLN A 36 -7.72 -0.44 -13.80
N TYR A 37 -6.52 -0.34 -14.39
CA TYR A 37 -5.49 -1.39 -14.36
C TYR A 37 -4.31 -1.06 -13.44
N ARG A 38 -4.34 0.11 -12.77
CA ARG A 38 -3.28 0.49 -11.83
C ARG A 38 -3.34 -0.40 -10.60
N TYR A 39 -2.20 -0.92 -10.20
CA TYR A 39 -2.05 -1.77 -9.04
C TYR A 39 -1.90 -0.92 -7.77
N TYR A 40 -1.10 0.14 -7.84
CA TYR A 40 -0.92 1.12 -6.77
C TYR A 40 -1.62 2.44 -7.08
N SER A 41 -2.26 3.03 -6.09
CA SER A 41 -2.91 4.34 -6.19
C SER A 41 -2.70 5.16 -4.92
N PHE A 42 -2.79 6.48 -5.03
CA PHE A 42 -2.67 7.37 -3.89
C PHE A 42 -3.52 8.63 -4.06
N ASP A 43 -4.36 8.91 -3.07
CA ASP A 43 -5.17 10.12 -2.98
C ASP A 43 -4.65 10.98 -1.82
N SER A 44 -4.05 12.13 -2.15
CA SER A 44 -3.53 13.09 -1.17
C SER A 44 -4.61 13.92 -0.47
N LYS A 45 -5.87 13.78 -0.88
CA LYS A 45 -7.05 14.54 -0.41
C LYS A 45 -8.23 13.63 -0.07
N TRP A 46 -7.95 12.41 0.38
CA TRP A 46 -8.95 11.39 0.73
C TRP A 46 -10.01 11.91 1.71
N GLY A 47 -9.56 12.65 2.75
CA GLY A 47 -10.42 13.22 3.78
C GLY A 47 -9.83 14.48 4.40
N GLU A 48 -10.52 15.05 5.39
CA GLU A 48 -10.05 16.26 6.08
C GLU A 48 -8.74 16.00 6.83
N GLY A 49 -7.61 16.37 6.21
CA GLY A 49 -6.28 16.10 6.76
C GLY A 49 -5.86 14.62 6.69
N GLU A 50 -6.51 13.84 5.82
CA GLU A 50 -6.23 12.43 5.59
C GLU A 50 -5.78 12.20 4.14
N GLN A 51 -4.85 11.26 3.98
CA GLN A 51 -4.37 10.78 2.69
C GLN A 51 -4.51 9.27 2.67
N MET A 52 -4.75 8.69 1.50
CA MET A 52 -4.94 7.25 1.37
C MET A 52 -4.08 6.70 0.23
N GLY A 53 -3.22 5.74 0.55
CA GLY A 53 -2.57 4.90 -0.45
C GLY A 53 -3.30 3.56 -0.53
N SER A 54 -3.41 3.00 -1.73
CA SER A 54 -3.98 1.66 -1.93
C SER A 54 -3.13 0.79 -2.84
N MET A 55 -3.29 -0.52 -2.65
CA MET A 55 -2.87 -1.55 -3.58
C MET A 55 -4.06 -2.46 -3.86
N ARG A 56 -4.33 -2.79 -5.13
CA ARG A 56 -5.42 -3.67 -5.54
C ARG A 56 -4.95 -4.53 -6.70
N ASN A 57 -5.05 -5.85 -6.56
CA ASN A 57 -4.55 -6.76 -7.60
C ASN A 57 -5.59 -7.11 -8.69
N GLY A 58 -6.80 -6.55 -8.61
CA GLY A 58 -7.89 -6.83 -9.54
C GLY A 58 -8.48 -8.25 -9.42
N SER A 59 -7.96 -9.07 -8.50
CA SER A 59 -8.35 -10.47 -8.28
C SER A 59 -8.91 -10.73 -6.89
N GLY A 60 -9.09 -9.70 -6.08
CA GLY A 60 -9.74 -9.78 -4.77
C GLY A 60 -8.89 -9.32 -3.60
N ASP A 61 -7.58 -9.16 -3.78
CA ASP A 61 -6.69 -8.71 -2.71
C ASP A 61 -6.49 -7.21 -2.73
N GLU A 62 -6.50 -6.64 -1.52
CA GLU A 62 -6.49 -5.19 -1.33
C GLU A 62 -5.64 -4.81 -0.11
N VAL A 63 -4.95 -3.68 -0.21
CA VAL A 63 -4.33 -2.99 0.93
C VAL A 63 -4.73 -1.53 0.88
N PHE A 64 -5.10 -0.98 2.04
CA PHE A 64 -5.34 0.45 2.23
C PHE A 64 -4.43 0.96 3.34
N ALA A 65 -3.83 2.13 3.14
CA ALA A 65 -3.04 2.83 4.15
C ALA A 65 -3.55 4.26 4.29
N VAL A 66 -4.13 4.60 5.44
CA VAL A 66 -4.59 5.95 5.77
C VAL A 66 -3.51 6.67 6.57
N PHE A 67 -3.14 7.85 6.12
CA PHE A 67 -2.19 8.75 6.77
C PHE A 67 -2.95 9.95 7.32
N SER A 68 -2.75 10.28 8.60
CA SER A 68 -3.39 11.44 9.24
C SER A 68 -2.47 12.03 10.32
N LYS A 69 -2.95 13.09 10.99
CA LYS A 69 -2.26 13.66 12.17
C LYS A 69 -2.08 12.63 13.30
N HIS A 70 -2.89 11.56 13.33
CA HIS A 70 -2.84 10.51 14.35
C HIS A 70 -1.82 9.40 14.02
N GLY A 71 -1.28 9.40 12.80
CA GLY A 71 -0.25 8.47 12.36
C GLY A 71 -0.63 7.79 11.05
N CYS A 72 -0.33 6.50 10.95
CA CYS A 72 -0.76 5.68 9.83
C CYS A 72 -1.40 4.39 10.30
N PHE A 73 -2.45 4.01 9.60
CA PHE A 73 -3.22 2.80 9.78
C PHE A 73 -3.27 2.06 8.45
N ILE A 74 -2.96 0.77 8.45
CA ILE A 74 -2.94 -0.08 7.26
C ILE A 74 -3.86 -1.28 7.50
N THR A 75 -4.73 -1.55 6.54
CA THR A 75 -5.53 -2.78 6.47
C THR A 75 -5.22 -3.51 5.20
N GLY A 76 -5.27 -4.84 5.26
CA GLY A 76 -5.22 -5.65 4.07
C GLY A 76 -6.20 -6.80 4.13
N PHE A 77 -6.55 -7.25 2.94
CA PHE A 77 -7.42 -8.36 2.69
C PHE A 77 -6.77 -9.28 1.67
N ASP A 78 -6.39 -10.48 2.11
CA ASP A 78 -6.06 -11.61 1.24
C ASP A 78 -7.26 -12.55 1.22
N HIS A 79 -7.93 -12.62 0.07
CA HIS A 79 -9.18 -13.34 -0.06
C HIS A 79 -9.04 -14.86 0.08
N GLU A 80 -7.86 -15.42 -0.19
CA GLU A 80 -7.56 -16.86 -0.11
C GLU A 80 -6.92 -17.25 1.22
N SER A 81 -6.47 -16.27 2.02
CA SER A 81 -5.83 -16.54 3.31
C SER A 81 -6.73 -17.34 4.26
N THR A 82 -6.12 -18.14 5.13
CA THR A 82 -6.85 -18.94 6.12
C THR A 82 -7.64 -18.07 7.10
N MET A 83 -7.18 -16.85 7.36
CA MET A 83 -7.87 -15.90 8.23
C MET A 83 -8.96 -15.09 7.51
N SER A 84 -9.10 -15.21 6.18
CA SER A 84 -10.15 -14.56 5.39
C SER A 84 -11.54 -14.92 5.91
N PRO A 85 -12.43 -13.96 6.16
CA PRO A 85 -13.84 -14.20 6.48
C PRO A 85 -14.59 -15.03 5.42
N ARG A 86 -14.04 -15.14 4.20
CA ARG A 86 -14.57 -15.95 3.11
C ARG A 86 -14.16 -17.43 3.18
N VAL A 87 -13.16 -17.75 4.00
CA VAL A 87 -12.54 -19.07 4.11
C VAL A 87 -12.68 -19.63 5.53
N ASN A 88 -12.53 -18.78 6.54
CA ASN A 88 -12.51 -19.18 7.94
C ASN A 88 -13.89 -19.65 8.46
N ASP A 89 -13.89 -20.44 9.53
CA ASP A 89 -15.11 -20.99 10.12
C ASP A 89 -15.99 -19.93 10.82
N PHE A 90 -15.42 -18.76 11.13
CA PHE A 90 -16.12 -17.70 11.85
C PHE A 90 -17.07 -16.90 10.93
N ASN A 91 -16.88 -16.94 9.62
CA ASN A 91 -17.54 -16.04 8.65
C ASN A 91 -17.48 -14.56 9.08
N SER A 92 -16.38 -14.18 9.71
CA SER A 92 -16.14 -12.84 10.25
C SER A 92 -14.64 -12.60 10.40
N VAL A 93 -14.27 -11.33 10.59
CA VAL A 93 -12.88 -10.92 10.84
C VAL A 93 -12.28 -11.74 11.98
N TRP A 94 -11.06 -12.26 11.78
CA TRP A 94 -10.38 -13.09 12.76
C TRP A 94 -10.18 -12.34 14.09
N PRO A 95 -10.44 -13.00 15.25
CA PRO A 95 -10.29 -12.36 16.55
C PRO A 95 -8.91 -11.72 16.76
N GLY A 96 -8.90 -10.50 17.29
CA GLY A 96 -7.68 -9.74 17.55
C GLY A 96 -7.16 -8.91 16.38
N VAL A 97 -7.69 -9.06 15.15
CA VAL A 97 -7.23 -8.25 13.99
C VAL A 97 -7.62 -6.79 14.17
N LEU A 98 -8.89 -6.50 14.50
CA LEU A 98 -9.40 -5.14 14.66
C LEU A 98 -9.66 -4.72 16.12
N ASP A 99 -9.73 -5.67 17.04
CA ASP A 99 -10.19 -5.46 18.43
C ASP A 99 -9.36 -4.45 19.24
N SER A 100 -8.09 -4.27 18.86
CA SER A 100 -7.13 -3.41 19.57
C SER A 100 -6.73 -2.17 18.78
N VAL A 101 -7.41 -1.90 17.66
CA VAL A 101 -7.15 -0.70 16.87
C VAL A 101 -7.43 0.53 17.74
N PRO A 102 -6.48 1.48 17.83
CA PRO A 102 -6.69 2.68 18.62
C PRO A 102 -7.90 3.52 18.17
N PRO A 103 -8.65 4.14 19.11
CA PRO A 103 -9.84 4.95 18.77
C PRO A 103 -9.55 6.10 17.79
N GLU A 104 -8.34 6.65 17.79
CA GLU A 104 -7.93 7.69 16.85
C GLU A 104 -7.85 7.26 15.37
N PHE A 105 -7.93 5.95 15.10
CA PHE A 105 -8.02 5.38 13.75
C PHE A 105 -9.43 4.89 13.39
N GLU A 106 -10.44 5.21 14.21
CA GLU A 106 -11.84 4.79 13.99
C GLU A 106 -12.39 5.25 12.63
N SER A 107 -11.94 6.40 12.10
CA SER A 107 -12.35 6.87 10.76
C SER A 107 -12.09 5.80 9.69
N GLY A 108 -10.88 5.22 9.69
CA GLY A 108 -10.51 4.13 8.78
C GLY A 108 -11.30 2.84 9.00
N LEU A 109 -11.73 2.54 10.24
CA LEU A 109 -12.56 1.36 10.52
C LEU A 109 -14.01 1.51 10.04
N SER A 110 -14.48 2.75 9.92
CA SER A 110 -15.84 3.07 9.51
C SER A 110 -15.96 3.45 8.02
N GLU A 111 -14.83 3.55 7.32
CA GLU A 111 -14.77 3.99 5.93
C GLU A 111 -15.41 2.94 5.00
N PRO A 112 -16.53 3.27 4.32
CA PRO A 112 -17.21 2.34 3.42
C PRO A 112 -16.34 1.79 2.29
N ALA A 113 -15.31 2.53 1.86
CA ALA A 113 -14.43 2.10 0.78
C ALA A 113 -13.52 0.92 1.15
N PHE A 114 -13.28 0.64 2.44
CA PHE A 114 -12.24 -0.32 2.86
C PHE A 114 -12.76 -1.72 3.18
N SER A 115 -14.07 -1.98 3.07
CA SER A 115 -14.67 -3.30 3.31
C SER A 115 -14.14 -3.98 4.57
N MET A 116 -14.12 -3.26 5.68
CA MET A 116 -13.46 -3.68 6.94
C MET A 116 -13.92 -5.04 7.47
N GLN A 117 -15.13 -5.48 7.10
CA GLN A 117 -15.65 -6.82 7.42
C GLN A 117 -14.88 -7.98 6.78
N ASP A 118 -14.10 -7.73 5.72
CA ASP A 118 -13.29 -8.73 5.01
C ASP A 118 -11.83 -8.72 5.48
N THR A 119 -11.39 -7.76 6.30
CA THR A 119 -9.97 -7.56 6.66
C THR A 119 -9.31 -8.82 7.25
N THR A 120 -8.13 -9.17 6.74
CA THR A 120 -7.32 -10.31 7.23
C THR A 120 -6.20 -9.85 8.15
N PHE A 121 -5.66 -8.65 7.93
CA PHE A 121 -4.69 -8.05 8.82
C PHE A 121 -4.86 -6.54 8.98
N CYS A 122 -4.40 -6.04 10.11
CA CYS A 122 -4.39 -4.62 10.41
C CYS A 122 -3.15 -4.25 11.23
N VAL A 123 -2.48 -3.17 10.83
CA VAL A 123 -1.32 -2.62 11.54
C VAL A 123 -1.42 -1.10 11.64
N TRP A 124 -0.85 -0.52 12.68
CA TRP A 124 -0.87 0.93 12.88
C TRP A 124 0.42 1.43 13.52
N ARG A 125 0.67 2.73 13.35
CA ARG A 125 1.77 3.43 14.01
C ARG A 125 1.38 4.87 14.26
N ARG A 126 1.54 5.34 15.50
CA ARG A 126 1.41 6.76 15.85
C ARG A 126 2.73 7.51 15.60
N PRO A 127 2.72 8.85 15.48
CA PRO A 127 3.94 9.63 15.28
C PRO A 127 5.01 9.43 16.37
N GLY A 128 4.58 9.20 17.62
CA GLY A 128 5.49 8.94 18.75
C GLY A 128 5.97 7.50 18.89
N ASP A 129 5.39 6.55 18.14
CA ASP A 129 5.71 5.14 18.28
C ASP A 129 7.03 4.79 17.58
N LYS A 130 7.86 4.00 18.26
CA LYS A 130 9.15 3.54 17.73
C LYS A 130 9.01 2.42 16.69
N ALA A 131 7.86 1.75 16.63
CA ALA A 131 7.60 0.62 15.76
C ALA A 131 6.11 0.56 15.39
N TRP A 132 5.81 -0.14 14.30
CA TRP A 132 4.46 -0.55 13.96
C TRP A 132 3.91 -1.54 14.98
N GLN A 133 2.61 -1.50 15.16
CA GLN A 133 1.84 -2.31 16.10
C GLN A 133 0.73 -3.03 15.35
N ARG A 134 0.20 -4.07 15.99
CA ARG A 134 -0.98 -4.81 15.57
C ARG A 134 -1.71 -5.31 16.82
N GLY A 135 -2.92 -5.83 16.64
CA GLY A 135 -3.64 -6.44 17.74
C GLY A 135 -3.02 -7.75 18.23
N SER A 136 -3.55 -8.24 19.35
CA SER A 136 -3.13 -9.52 19.94
C SER A 136 -3.84 -10.67 19.23
N ILE A 137 -3.24 -11.13 18.14
CA ILE A 137 -3.78 -12.20 17.29
C ILE A 137 -3.21 -13.55 17.72
N GLU A 138 -4.09 -14.53 17.95
CA GLU A 138 -3.73 -15.95 17.95
C GLU A 138 -3.79 -16.46 16.51
N PHE A 139 -2.63 -16.51 15.85
CA PHE A 139 -2.55 -16.95 14.45
C PHE A 139 -2.77 -18.47 14.34
N PRO A 140 -3.51 -18.94 13.31
CA PRO A 140 -3.53 -20.36 12.99
C PRO A 140 -2.17 -20.80 12.43
N ASP A 141 -1.99 -22.12 12.33
CA ASP A 141 -0.83 -22.72 11.67
C ASP A 141 -0.78 -22.31 10.20
N GLY A 142 0.44 -22.20 9.66
CA GLY A 142 0.68 -21.75 8.30
C GLY A 142 1.78 -20.70 8.22
N HIS A 143 2.37 -20.55 7.03
CA HIS A 143 3.47 -19.61 6.80
C HIS A 143 2.98 -18.16 6.86
N ASP A 144 1.90 -17.85 6.14
CA ASP A 144 1.32 -16.51 6.01
C ASP A 144 -0.22 -16.57 6.13
N PRO A 145 -0.77 -16.90 7.31
CA PRO A 145 -2.20 -17.20 7.44
C PRO A 145 -3.13 -15.99 7.28
N ASP A 146 -2.60 -14.76 7.33
CA ASP A 146 -3.34 -13.51 7.11
C ASP A 146 -2.99 -12.83 5.77
N GLY A 147 -2.10 -13.41 4.97
CA GLY A 147 -1.66 -12.87 3.68
C GLY A 147 -0.72 -11.66 3.77
N SER A 148 -0.31 -11.26 4.98
CA SER A 148 0.44 -10.03 5.17
C SER A 148 1.85 -10.08 4.62
N GLU A 149 2.46 -11.28 4.51
CA GLU A 149 3.78 -11.42 3.91
C GLU A 149 3.78 -11.06 2.42
N GLN A 150 2.77 -11.55 1.69
CA GLN A 150 2.61 -11.25 0.26
C GLN A 150 2.18 -9.80 0.06
N LEU A 151 1.11 -9.37 0.74
CA LEU A 151 0.51 -8.06 0.48
C LEU A 151 1.38 -6.88 0.94
N LEU A 152 2.28 -7.08 1.91
CA LEU A 152 3.21 -6.04 2.35
C LEU A 152 4.59 -6.09 1.67
N ALA A 153 4.84 -7.05 0.78
CA ALA A 153 6.16 -7.28 0.18
C ALA A 153 6.70 -6.04 -0.56
N GLY A 154 5.83 -5.31 -1.27
CA GLY A 154 6.18 -4.10 -2.03
C GLY A 154 6.43 -2.85 -1.18
N PHE A 155 6.02 -2.85 0.10
CA PHE A 155 6.04 -1.66 0.95
C PHE A 155 7.34 -1.46 1.75
N ASP A 156 8.45 -2.07 1.33
CA ASP A 156 9.75 -1.93 1.99
C ASP A 156 10.48 -0.61 1.68
N GLY A 157 9.90 0.20 0.79
CA GLY A 157 10.41 1.50 0.36
C GLY A 157 11.68 1.41 -0.49
N LYS A 158 11.95 0.26 -1.13
CA LYS A 158 13.11 0.09 -2.01
C LYS A 158 12.72 0.14 -3.48
N PRO A 159 13.42 0.96 -4.30
CA PRO A 159 13.21 1.02 -5.75
C PRO A 159 13.37 -0.34 -6.45
N LEU A 160 14.31 -1.16 -5.97
CA LEU A 160 14.58 -2.48 -6.54
C LEU A 160 13.38 -3.42 -6.40
N THR A 161 12.74 -3.43 -5.23
CA THR A 161 11.57 -4.26 -4.95
C THR A 161 10.41 -3.92 -5.88
N TYR A 162 10.12 -2.62 -6.05
CA TYR A 162 9.09 -2.19 -7.01
C TYR A 162 9.48 -2.56 -8.45
N ARG A 163 10.71 -2.29 -8.87
CA ARG A 163 11.17 -2.58 -10.24
C ARG A 163 11.05 -4.07 -10.58
N ASP A 164 11.51 -4.94 -9.69
CA ASP A 164 11.46 -6.39 -9.89
C ASP A 164 10.00 -6.87 -10.06
N TRP A 165 9.09 -6.38 -9.21
CA TRP A 165 7.66 -6.64 -9.32
C TRP A 165 7.06 -6.08 -10.62
N ALA A 166 7.38 -4.84 -10.98
CA ALA A 166 6.82 -4.14 -12.14
C ALA A 166 7.23 -4.83 -13.46
N GLU A 167 8.46 -5.34 -13.57
CA GLU A 167 8.89 -6.10 -14.75
C GLU A 167 8.11 -7.41 -14.92
N GLU A 168 7.77 -8.08 -13.82
CA GLU A 168 6.96 -9.29 -13.84
C GLU A 168 5.49 -8.96 -14.15
N TYR A 169 4.93 -7.94 -13.51
CA TYR A 169 3.52 -7.58 -13.62
C TYR A 169 3.16 -6.94 -14.97
N PHE A 170 3.97 -6.00 -15.45
CA PHE A 170 3.74 -5.31 -16.73
C PHE A 170 4.40 -6.02 -17.92
N GLU A 171 5.08 -7.15 -17.69
CA GLU A 171 5.80 -7.95 -18.71
C GLU A 171 6.74 -7.13 -19.61
N THR A 172 7.34 -6.07 -19.07
CA THR A 172 8.20 -5.14 -19.82
C THR A 172 9.40 -4.72 -18.97
N PRO A 173 10.60 -4.50 -19.57
CA PRO A 173 11.75 -4.00 -18.84
C PRO A 173 11.48 -2.62 -18.22
N VAL A 174 11.87 -2.42 -16.96
CA VAL A 174 11.68 -1.16 -16.24
C VAL A 174 13.04 -0.65 -15.76
N ALA A 175 13.40 0.57 -16.17
CA ALA A 175 14.70 1.14 -15.85
C ALA A 175 14.84 1.43 -14.35
N LEU A 176 15.59 0.58 -13.61
CA LEU A 176 15.84 0.76 -12.17
C LEU A 176 16.37 2.15 -11.81
N ALA A 177 17.23 2.72 -12.66
CA ALA A 177 17.74 4.07 -12.45
C ALA A 177 16.62 5.12 -12.44
N ALA A 178 15.62 4.99 -13.33
CA ALA A 178 14.46 5.88 -13.39
C ALA A 178 13.55 5.68 -12.17
N VAL A 179 13.21 4.43 -11.83
CA VAL A 179 12.46 4.09 -10.62
C VAL A 179 13.11 4.70 -9.37
N ALA A 180 14.44 4.56 -9.25
CA ALA A 180 15.18 5.14 -8.14
C ALA A 180 15.14 6.67 -8.10
N GLN A 181 15.00 7.37 -9.23
CA GLN A 181 14.79 8.83 -9.21
C GLN A 181 13.39 9.20 -8.69
N VAL A 182 12.34 8.44 -9.08
CA VAL A 182 10.98 8.66 -8.56
C VAL A 182 10.91 8.39 -7.05
N PHE A 183 11.61 7.39 -6.54
CA PHE A 183 11.70 7.13 -5.10
C PHE A 183 12.53 8.17 -4.32
N LYS A 184 13.36 8.98 -4.99
CA LYS A 184 14.00 10.15 -4.33
C LYS A 184 12.99 11.26 -4.06
N HIS A 185 11.81 11.22 -4.68
CA HIS A 185 10.73 12.17 -4.45
C HIS A 185 11.13 13.60 -4.88
N ASN A 186 11.82 13.69 -6.02
CA ASN A 186 12.11 14.95 -6.70
C ASN A 186 11.07 15.17 -7.80
N PRO A 187 10.83 16.42 -8.23
CA PRO A 187 9.99 16.71 -9.38
C PRO A 187 10.39 15.90 -10.62
N LEU A 188 9.39 15.39 -11.33
CA LEU A 188 9.62 14.62 -12.55
C LEU A 188 10.07 15.54 -13.70
N THR A 189 10.78 14.96 -14.65
CA THR A 189 11.09 15.59 -15.94
C THR A 189 10.50 14.76 -17.07
N ASP A 190 10.28 15.37 -18.22
CA ASP A 190 9.77 14.67 -19.41
C ASP A 190 10.73 13.55 -19.84
N GLU A 191 12.04 13.75 -19.70
CA GLU A 191 13.04 12.71 -19.97
C GLU A 191 12.91 11.52 -19.02
N LEU A 192 12.60 11.76 -17.74
CA LEU A 192 12.41 10.70 -16.76
C LEU A 192 11.13 9.90 -17.04
N VAL A 193 10.03 10.58 -17.39
CA VAL A 193 8.77 9.93 -17.76
C VAL A 193 8.96 9.07 -19.00
N LYS A 194 9.58 9.61 -20.06
CA LYS A 194 9.87 8.88 -21.29
C LYS A 194 10.81 7.70 -21.12
N ALA A 195 11.69 7.75 -20.13
CA ALA A 195 12.57 6.62 -19.79
C ALA A 195 11.81 5.46 -19.13
N LEU A 196 10.64 5.70 -18.56
CA LEU A 196 9.75 4.69 -17.97
C LEU A 196 8.69 4.22 -18.98
N ASN A 197 8.09 5.15 -19.70
CA ASN A 197 7.13 4.86 -20.77
C ASN A 197 7.25 5.90 -21.89
N ALA A 198 7.66 5.46 -23.08
CA ALA A 198 7.92 6.35 -24.22
C ALA A 198 6.64 6.98 -24.81
N ASP A 199 5.48 6.39 -24.54
CA ASP A 199 4.18 6.83 -25.06
C ASP A 199 3.47 7.83 -24.12
N VAL A 200 4.05 8.09 -22.95
CA VAL A 200 3.53 9.02 -21.94
C VAL A 200 4.46 10.23 -21.84
N SER A 201 3.88 11.41 -21.74
CA SER A 201 4.59 12.66 -21.45
C SER A 201 4.31 13.14 -20.03
N LEU A 202 5.15 14.05 -19.53
CA LEU A 202 4.90 14.68 -18.23
C LEU A 202 3.53 15.40 -18.19
N HIS A 203 3.09 15.95 -19.32
CA HIS A 203 1.81 16.64 -19.43
C HIS A 203 0.62 15.70 -19.21
N ASP A 204 0.73 14.46 -19.70
CA ASP A 204 -0.35 13.48 -19.63
C ASP A 204 -0.65 13.04 -18.19
N ILE A 205 0.32 13.17 -17.27
CA ILE A 205 0.19 12.75 -15.87
C ILE A 205 0.10 13.92 -14.88
N GLU A 206 -0.02 15.18 -15.35
CA GLU A 206 -0.06 16.35 -14.46
C GLU A 206 -1.20 16.28 -13.43
N ALA A 207 -2.37 15.80 -13.85
CA ALA A 207 -3.53 15.66 -12.98
C ALA A 207 -3.28 14.63 -11.88
N GLU A 208 -2.67 13.50 -12.25
CA GLU A 208 -2.26 12.43 -11.33
C GLU A 208 -1.25 12.92 -10.31
N LEU A 209 -0.25 13.71 -10.71
CA LEU A 209 0.73 14.26 -9.77
C LEU A 209 0.08 15.15 -8.71
N VAL A 210 -0.93 15.93 -9.10
CA VAL A 210 -1.73 16.77 -8.19
C VAL A 210 -2.60 15.93 -7.25
N GLU A 211 -3.21 14.86 -7.76
CA GLU A 211 -4.04 13.93 -6.95
C GLU A 211 -3.17 13.17 -5.94
N ILE A 212 -2.06 12.60 -6.39
CA ILE A 212 -1.09 11.86 -5.58
C ILE A 212 -0.37 12.77 -4.58
N GLY A 213 -0.29 14.07 -4.86
CA GLY A 213 0.47 15.04 -4.07
C GLY A 213 1.97 14.78 -4.15
N TYR A 214 2.44 14.39 -5.34
CA TYR A 214 3.85 14.17 -5.64
C TYR A 214 4.51 15.49 -6.11
N PRO A 215 5.79 15.78 -5.74
CA PRO A 215 6.48 17.03 -6.09
C PRO A 215 6.68 17.32 -7.58
#